data_AF-A0A017THU1-F1
#
_entry.id   AF-A0A017THU1-F1
#
_cell.length_a   1.000
_cell.length_b   1.000
_cell.length_c   1.000
_cell.angle_alpha   90.00
_cell.angle_beta   90.00
_cell.angle_gamma   90.00
#
_symmetry.space_group_name_H-M   'P 1'
#
loop_
_entity.id
_entity.type
_entity.pdbx_description
1 polymer ?
#
loop_
_entity_poly.entity_id
_entity_poly.type
_entity_poly.pdbx_seq_one_letter_code
_entity_poly.pdbx_strand_id
1 'polypeptide(L)'
;MPGGSVDDPNKPVNPDDVEPEEEEFTVLGERQIEYPEALRTASLKLLRRLPTLAEIKEVETGGKEAYEAAIDDMLQDPLFAARMVKWWQDIMRQGGGNGDDRNTAPTFAAQLIVEDRPFTDVLTATANNCPTYNEGMNTFQAGTCNSGAPAEAGVLTNPGVMRQFYGPMAFRRVRWVQEIFACKAFPAETGKAENRGNGTYYAAWPWESISADPVNFLDTQAAICANCHQTSNHLAPLFANFGEDGMWQNMPAVKTNVNGELVDSQRTHWLPDSEQTAWRFGKPAADLPALGAVMAEDAEVHRCMVSRAWNFTMSKEDIVSDAANIDGAVIKPFIDMFSANRNLKEVLRAMLKSEDFVKY
;
A
#
# COMPACT_ATOMS: atom_id res chain seq x y z
N MET A 1 -0.79 -43.41 -59.89
CA MET A 1 -1.13 -42.17 -59.17
C MET A 1 -2.27 -42.49 -58.20
N PRO A 2 -2.05 -42.54 -56.87
CA PRO A 2 -3.08 -42.20 -55.89
C PRO A 2 -3.05 -40.66 -55.74
N GLY A 3 -4.13 -39.89 -55.83
CA GLY A 3 -5.46 -40.08 -55.27
C GLY A 3 -5.63 -39.07 -54.12
N GLY A 4 -5.61 -37.77 -54.44
CA GLY A 4 -5.71 -36.68 -53.46
C GLY A 4 -7.10 -36.60 -52.84
N SER A 5 -7.15 -36.46 -51.51
CA SER A 5 -8.38 -36.21 -50.77
C SER A 5 -8.85 -34.77 -50.96
N VAL A 6 -10.15 -34.60 -51.15
CA VAL A 6 -10.85 -33.32 -51.09
C VAL A 6 -11.22 -33.08 -49.63
N ASP A 7 -10.80 -31.95 -49.05
CA ASP A 7 -11.12 -31.59 -47.67
C ASP A 7 -12.62 -31.29 -47.50
N ASP A 8 -13.22 -31.90 -46.49
CA ASP A 8 -14.61 -31.68 -46.10
C ASP A 8 -14.71 -30.41 -45.21
N PRO A 9 -15.41 -29.36 -45.65
CA PRO A 9 -15.53 -28.10 -44.91
C PRO A 9 -16.37 -28.22 -43.62
N ASN A 10 -16.98 -29.38 -43.34
CA ASN A 10 -17.77 -29.63 -42.12
C ASN A 10 -17.10 -30.59 -41.14
N LYS A 11 -15.83 -30.93 -41.32
CA LYS A 11 -15.10 -31.77 -40.36
C LYS A 11 -14.92 -30.99 -39.05
N PRO A 12 -15.36 -31.52 -37.88
CA PRO A 12 -15.10 -30.87 -36.61
C PRO A 12 -13.59 -30.78 -36.38
N VAL A 13 -13.09 -29.57 -36.15
CA VAL A 13 -11.70 -29.32 -35.80
C VAL A 13 -11.44 -30.00 -34.45
N ASN A 14 -10.49 -30.93 -34.42
CA ASN A 14 -10.02 -31.49 -33.16
C ASN A 14 -9.31 -30.36 -32.39
N PRO A 15 -9.71 -30.01 -31.16
CA PRO A 15 -9.03 -28.97 -30.39
C PRO A 15 -7.54 -29.29 -30.11
N ASP A 16 -7.14 -30.55 -30.28
CA ASP A 16 -5.73 -30.98 -30.19
C ASP A 16 -4.93 -30.77 -31.50
N ASP A 17 -5.58 -30.36 -32.61
CA ASP A 17 -4.95 -30.01 -33.89
C ASP A 17 -4.72 -28.48 -34.04
N VAL A 18 -4.96 -27.70 -32.97
CA VAL A 18 -4.58 -26.28 -32.93
C VAL A 18 -3.10 -26.22 -32.56
N GLU A 19 -2.27 -25.92 -33.55
CA GLU A 19 -0.88 -25.52 -33.36
C GLU A 19 -0.80 -24.45 -32.27
N PRO A 20 0.09 -24.56 -31.27
CA PRO A 20 0.15 -23.58 -30.18
C PRO A 20 0.30 -22.19 -30.78
N GLU A 21 -0.50 -21.23 -30.29
CA GLU A 21 -0.40 -19.83 -30.71
C GLU A 21 1.08 -19.42 -30.70
N GLU A 22 1.59 -18.95 -31.85
CA GLU A 22 2.94 -18.39 -31.95
C GLU A 22 3.08 -17.35 -30.83
N GLU A 23 4.11 -17.51 -29.98
CA GLU A 23 4.43 -16.55 -28.93
C GLU A 23 4.45 -15.16 -29.57
N GLU A 24 3.51 -14.30 -29.17
CA GLU A 24 3.40 -12.94 -29.68
C GLU A 24 4.79 -12.28 -29.56
N PHE A 25 5.38 -11.90 -30.70
CA PHE A 25 6.61 -11.13 -30.72
C PHE A 25 6.39 -9.86 -29.90
N THR A 26 6.99 -9.82 -28.71
CA THR A 26 7.02 -8.62 -27.89
C THR A 26 8.47 -8.23 -27.69
N VAL A 27 8.76 -6.94 -27.78
CA VAL A 27 10.06 -6.35 -27.43
C VAL A 27 10.50 -6.78 -26.02
N LEU A 28 9.55 -7.13 -25.14
CA LEU A 28 9.82 -7.65 -23.80
C LEU A 28 10.40 -9.08 -23.77
N GLY A 29 10.14 -9.90 -24.80
CA GLY A 29 10.67 -11.26 -24.95
C GLY A 29 12.10 -11.31 -25.51
N GLU A 30 12.57 -10.23 -26.14
CA GLU A 30 13.96 -10.14 -26.64
C GLU A 30 14.99 -9.82 -25.55
N ARG A 31 14.52 -9.38 -24.38
CA ARG A 31 15.37 -8.92 -23.28
C ARG A 31 16.35 -10.01 -22.83
N GLN A 32 17.62 -9.63 -22.69
CA GLN A 32 18.69 -10.55 -22.31
C GLN A 32 19.08 -10.33 -20.86
N ILE A 33 19.59 -11.38 -20.22
CA ILE A 33 20.14 -11.26 -18.87
C ILE A 33 21.41 -10.43 -18.92
N GLU A 34 21.40 -9.26 -18.26
CA GLU A 34 22.52 -8.32 -18.21
C GLU A 34 22.79 -7.87 -16.77
N TYR A 35 23.55 -8.69 -16.02
CA TYR A 35 23.89 -8.39 -14.62
C TYR A 35 24.61 -7.05 -14.39
N PRO A 36 25.52 -6.57 -15.27
CA PRO A 36 26.15 -5.26 -15.07
C PRO A 36 25.15 -4.10 -15.17
N GLU A 37 24.15 -4.19 -16.05
CA GLU A 37 23.11 -3.16 -16.19
C GLU A 37 22.09 -3.25 -15.04
N ALA A 38 21.75 -4.48 -14.63
CA ALA A 38 20.99 -4.75 -13.41
C ALA A 38 21.66 -4.15 -12.16
N LEU A 39 22.99 -4.28 -12.05
CA LEU A 39 23.78 -3.72 -10.96
C LEU A 39 23.70 -2.19 -10.92
N ARG A 40 23.83 -1.54 -12.08
CA ARG A 40 23.71 -0.07 -12.19
C ARG A 40 22.34 0.40 -11.70
N THR A 41 21.30 -0.27 -12.17
CA THR A 41 19.92 0.05 -11.79
C THR A 41 19.69 -0.18 -10.29
N ALA A 42 20.14 -1.31 -9.74
CA ALA A 42 20.01 -1.62 -8.32
C ALA A 42 20.80 -0.65 -7.43
N SER A 43 22.05 -0.32 -7.79
CA SER A 43 22.89 0.60 -7.02
C SER A 43 22.29 1.99 -6.92
N LEU A 44 21.73 2.50 -8.02
CA LEU A 44 21.01 3.78 -8.03
C LEU A 44 19.76 3.74 -7.15
N LYS A 45 19.03 2.62 -7.17
CA LYS A 45 17.79 2.46 -6.40
C LYS A 45 18.03 2.32 -4.91
N LEU A 46 19.03 1.52 -4.51
CA LEU A 46 19.30 1.17 -3.12
C LEU A 46 20.20 2.18 -2.43
N LEU A 47 21.22 2.70 -3.14
CA LEU A 47 22.28 3.52 -2.55
C LEU A 47 22.38 4.94 -3.12
N ARG A 48 21.64 5.23 -4.20
CA ARG A 48 21.68 6.52 -4.92
C ARG A 48 23.09 6.90 -5.42
N ARG A 49 23.88 5.90 -5.78
CA ARG A 49 25.18 6.06 -6.46
C ARG A 49 25.28 5.13 -7.66
N LEU A 50 26.21 5.43 -8.55
CA LEU A 50 26.62 4.47 -9.57
C LEU A 50 27.53 3.40 -8.95
N PRO A 51 27.55 2.18 -9.48
CA PRO A 51 28.55 1.20 -9.12
C PRO A 51 29.93 1.68 -9.57
N THR A 52 30.95 1.34 -8.78
CA THR A 52 32.36 1.58 -9.11
C THR A 52 32.80 0.65 -10.25
N LEU A 53 33.91 0.99 -10.91
CA LEU A 53 34.48 0.13 -11.95
C LEU A 53 34.88 -1.25 -11.42
N ALA A 54 35.26 -1.35 -10.13
CA ALA A 54 35.60 -2.63 -9.49
C ALA A 54 34.35 -3.52 -9.35
N GLU A 55 33.26 -2.97 -8.79
CA GLU A 55 31.98 -3.67 -8.64
C GLU A 55 31.43 -4.15 -10.00
N ILE A 56 31.53 -3.31 -11.04
CA ILE A 56 31.11 -3.69 -12.41
C ILE A 56 31.91 -4.89 -12.91
N LYS A 57 33.26 -4.84 -12.84
CA LYS A 57 34.13 -5.92 -13.32
C LYS A 57 33.94 -7.22 -12.57
N GLU A 58 33.68 -7.14 -11.27
CA GLU A 58 33.39 -8.29 -10.43
C GLU A 58 32.11 -8.99 -10.88
N VAL A 59 31.04 -8.24 -11.14
CA VAL A 59 29.78 -8.78 -11.65
C VAL A 59 29.92 -9.28 -13.10
N GLU A 60 30.65 -8.58 -13.97
CA GLU A 60 30.94 -9.04 -15.33
C GLU A 60 31.65 -10.40 -15.35
N THR A 61 32.57 -10.62 -14.41
CA THR A 61 33.37 -11.85 -14.34
C THR A 61 32.64 -12.97 -13.59
N GLY A 62 31.98 -12.64 -12.48
CA GLY A 62 31.31 -13.60 -11.59
C GLY A 62 29.85 -13.88 -11.93
N GLY A 63 29.27 -13.14 -12.87
CA GLY A 63 27.90 -13.33 -13.35
C GLY A 63 26.86 -13.25 -12.22
N LYS A 64 25.93 -14.20 -12.22
CA LYS A 64 24.79 -14.24 -11.30
C LYS A 64 25.21 -14.22 -9.83
N GLU A 65 26.18 -15.04 -9.44
CA GLU A 65 26.58 -15.18 -8.04
C GLU A 65 27.16 -13.88 -7.49
N ALA A 66 28.05 -13.23 -8.26
CA ALA A 66 28.61 -11.93 -7.90
C ALA A 66 27.53 -10.83 -7.85
N TYR A 67 26.57 -10.85 -8.78
CA TYR A 67 25.44 -9.92 -8.75
C TYR A 67 24.58 -10.09 -7.49
N GLU A 68 24.19 -11.31 -7.18
CA GLU A 68 23.35 -11.60 -6.01
C GLU A 68 24.04 -11.25 -4.70
N ALA A 69 25.36 -11.46 -4.61
CA ALA A 69 26.17 -11.01 -3.47
C ALA A 69 26.22 -9.48 -3.38
N ALA A 70 26.41 -8.78 -4.50
CA ALA A 70 26.40 -7.32 -4.51
C ALA A 70 25.06 -6.73 -4.04
N ILE A 71 23.93 -7.34 -4.41
CA ILE A 71 22.61 -6.93 -3.88
C ILE A 71 22.55 -7.10 -2.36
N ASP A 72 23.11 -8.18 -1.84
CA ASP A 72 23.10 -8.45 -0.40
C ASP A 72 23.94 -7.43 0.36
N ASP A 73 25.11 -7.08 -0.16
CA ASP A 73 25.97 -6.03 0.40
C ASP A 73 25.27 -4.66 0.37
N MET A 74 24.61 -4.31 -0.73
CA MET A 74 23.85 -3.05 -0.83
C MET A 74 22.71 -2.96 0.18
N LEU A 75 22.04 -4.08 0.50
CA LEU A 75 20.96 -4.11 1.50
C LEU A 75 21.48 -4.01 2.95
N GLN A 76 22.79 -4.19 3.16
CA GLN A 76 23.46 -3.98 4.45
C GLN A 76 24.21 -2.64 4.52
N ASP A 77 24.38 -1.95 3.39
CA ASP A 77 25.06 -0.65 3.33
C ASP A 77 24.25 0.41 4.11
N PRO A 78 24.90 1.23 4.95
CA PRO A 78 24.22 2.28 5.71
C PRO A 78 23.41 3.27 4.84
N LEU A 79 23.80 3.51 3.58
CA LEU A 79 23.07 4.39 2.66
C LEU A 79 21.69 3.83 2.27
N PHE A 80 21.47 2.52 2.38
CA PHE A 80 20.16 1.92 2.16
C PHE A 80 19.10 2.50 3.11
N ALA A 81 19.47 2.81 4.36
CA ALA A 81 18.55 3.39 5.32
C ALA A 81 18.01 4.75 4.86
N ALA A 82 18.90 5.65 4.43
CA ALA A 82 18.52 6.97 3.92
C ALA A 82 17.59 6.84 2.69
N ARG A 83 17.85 5.85 1.84
CA ARG A 83 17.02 5.59 0.67
C ARG A 83 15.61 5.13 1.04
N MET A 84 15.50 4.19 1.99
CA MET A 84 14.20 3.69 2.46
C MET A 84 13.40 4.81 3.15
N VAL A 85 14.03 5.67 3.95
CA VAL A 85 13.37 6.85 4.54
C VAL A 85 12.79 7.73 3.46
N LYS A 86 13.60 8.10 2.45
CA LYS A 86 13.12 8.96 1.36
C LYS A 86 11.99 8.31 0.57
N TRP A 87 12.09 7.02 0.26
CA TRP A 87 11.05 6.31 -0.46
C TRP A 87 9.72 6.33 0.33
N TRP A 88 9.75 6.05 1.64
CA TRP A 88 8.54 6.08 2.45
C TRP A 88 7.98 7.50 2.68
N GLN A 89 8.83 8.53 2.67
CA GLN A 89 8.38 9.92 2.68
C GLN A 89 7.52 10.22 1.44
N ASP A 90 8.00 9.80 0.27
CA ASP A 90 7.30 10.00 -1.00
C ASP A 90 5.98 9.21 -1.03
N ILE A 91 6.02 7.94 -0.59
CA ILE A 91 4.85 7.05 -0.53
C ILE A 91 3.78 7.57 0.43
N MET A 92 4.15 7.93 1.66
CA MET A 92 3.20 8.41 2.66
C MET A 92 2.82 9.89 2.51
N ARG A 93 3.43 10.59 1.54
CA ARG A 93 3.30 12.05 1.30
C ARG A 93 3.56 12.83 2.57
N GLN A 94 4.58 12.39 3.30
CA GLN A 94 4.96 12.87 4.62
C GLN A 94 6.45 13.12 4.65
N GLY A 95 6.86 14.10 5.44
CA GLY A 95 8.25 14.51 5.55
C GLY A 95 8.35 15.75 6.43
N GLY A 96 9.57 16.11 6.75
CA GLY A 96 9.87 17.20 7.67
C GLY A 96 11.33 17.11 8.11
N GLY A 97 11.85 18.21 8.64
CA GLY A 97 13.21 18.26 9.16
C GLY A 97 13.35 17.58 10.53
N ASN A 98 14.53 17.68 11.11
CA ASN A 98 14.81 17.17 12.46
C ASN A 98 13.82 17.76 13.49
N GLY A 99 13.14 16.89 14.22
CA GLY A 99 12.14 17.26 15.24
C GLY A 99 10.71 17.40 14.72
N ASP A 100 10.46 17.22 13.42
CA ASP A 100 9.11 17.17 12.85
C ASP A 100 8.54 15.75 12.96
N ASP A 101 7.50 15.59 13.77
CA ASP A 101 6.82 14.30 13.97
C ASP A 101 6.20 13.74 12.67
N ARG A 102 5.97 14.57 11.64
CA ARG A 102 5.47 14.13 10.33
C ARG A 102 6.44 13.21 9.60
N ASN A 103 7.71 13.22 9.98
CA ASN A 103 8.71 12.34 9.39
C ASN A 103 8.78 10.96 10.09
N THR A 104 8.14 10.81 11.26
CA THR A 104 8.31 9.60 12.08
C THR A 104 7.60 8.37 11.52
N ALA A 105 6.45 8.51 10.87
CA ALA A 105 5.77 7.38 10.21
C ALA A 105 6.55 6.84 9.00
N PRO A 106 7.02 7.69 8.05
CA PRO A 106 7.95 7.24 7.01
C PRO A 106 9.23 6.60 7.56
N THR A 107 9.80 7.19 8.62
CA THR A 107 11.01 6.67 9.26
C THR A 107 10.75 5.31 9.90
N PHE A 108 9.59 5.10 10.51
CA PHE A 108 9.22 3.82 11.09
C PHE A 108 9.09 2.73 10.03
N ALA A 109 8.37 3.01 8.94
CA ALA A 109 8.26 2.06 7.83
C ALA A 109 9.64 1.71 7.25
N ALA A 110 10.51 2.69 7.07
CA ALA A 110 11.89 2.46 6.62
C ALA A 110 12.70 1.62 7.61
N GLN A 111 12.60 1.90 8.91
CA GLN A 111 13.29 1.15 9.97
C GLN A 111 12.89 -0.32 9.94
N LEU A 112 11.59 -0.63 9.81
CA LEU A 112 11.09 -2.00 9.75
C LEU A 112 11.73 -2.79 8.60
N ILE A 113 11.89 -2.16 7.43
CA ILE A 113 12.59 -2.77 6.30
C ILE A 113 14.06 -2.97 6.66
N VAL A 114 14.78 -1.90 7.02
CA VAL A 114 16.24 -1.94 7.19
C VAL A 114 16.67 -2.96 8.25
N GLU A 115 15.94 -3.01 9.37
CA GLU A 115 16.17 -3.89 10.52
C GLU A 115 15.57 -5.30 10.35
N ASP A 116 15.03 -5.63 9.17
CA ASP A 116 14.52 -6.97 8.86
C ASP A 116 13.35 -7.43 9.76
N ARG A 117 12.49 -6.47 10.13
CA ARG A 117 11.34 -6.69 11.03
C ARG A 117 10.07 -7.01 10.24
N PRO A 118 9.07 -7.65 10.88
CA PRO A 118 7.73 -7.78 10.29
C PRO A 118 7.19 -6.40 9.92
N PHE A 119 6.98 -6.15 8.63
CA PHE A 119 6.56 -4.86 8.12
C PHE A 119 5.15 -4.48 8.60
N THR A 120 4.32 -5.47 8.92
CA THR A 120 2.98 -5.25 9.52
C THR A 120 3.02 -4.59 10.90
N ASP A 121 4.18 -4.56 11.57
CA ASP A 121 4.40 -3.73 12.76
C ASP A 121 4.08 -2.25 12.49
N VAL A 122 4.14 -1.79 11.23
CA VAL A 122 3.72 -0.45 10.83
C VAL A 122 2.27 -0.16 11.24
N LEU A 123 1.44 -1.18 11.42
CA LEU A 123 0.03 -1.08 11.82
C LEU A 123 -0.22 -1.49 13.29
N THR A 124 0.64 -2.32 13.86
CA THR A 124 0.37 -3.01 15.14
C THR A 124 1.31 -2.65 16.29
N ALA A 125 2.44 -2.01 16.01
CA ALA A 125 3.43 -1.71 17.05
C ALA A 125 2.87 -0.78 18.13
N THR A 126 3.00 -1.18 19.39
CA THR A 126 2.47 -0.43 20.54
C THR A 126 3.51 0.50 21.19
N ALA A 127 4.77 0.43 20.75
CA ALA A 127 5.87 1.23 21.26
C ALA A 127 6.96 1.35 20.17
N ASN A 128 7.87 2.32 20.32
CA ASN A 128 8.94 2.58 19.37
C ASN A 128 8.43 2.81 17.92
N ASN A 129 7.22 3.35 17.79
CA ASN A 129 6.48 3.57 16.54
C ASN A 129 6.65 5.00 15.96
N CYS A 130 7.44 5.85 16.62
CA CYS A 130 7.84 7.17 16.13
C CYS A 130 9.36 7.38 16.22
N PRO A 131 10.18 6.55 15.55
CA PRO A 131 11.61 6.74 15.50
C PRO A 131 12.00 8.01 14.74
N THR A 132 13.20 8.51 15.00
CA THR A 132 13.86 9.54 14.19
C THR A 132 15.04 8.95 13.42
N TYR A 133 15.47 9.63 12.37
CA TYR A 133 16.60 9.22 11.54
C TYR A 133 17.74 10.24 11.65
N ASN A 134 18.95 9.78 11.98
CA ASN A 134 20.14 10.62 11.94
C ASN A 134 20.87 10.41 10.62
N GLU A 135 20.70 11.35 9.70
CA GLU A 135 21.33 11.30 8.36
C GLU A 135 22.86 11.28 8.41
N GLY A 136 23.48 11.97 9.38
CA GLY A 136 24.94 12.02 9.51
C GLY A 136 25.56 10.70 9.95
N MET A 137 24.79 9.86 10.65
CA MET A 137 25.23 8.55 11.15
C MET A 137 24.59 7.37 10.42
N ASN A 138 23.62 7.62 9.53
CA ASN A 138 22.76 6.60 8.91
C ASN A 138 22.15 5.62 9.92
N THR A 139 21.62 6.14 11.02
CA THR A 139 21.06 5.33 12.11
C THR A 139 19.66 5.78 12.50
N PHE A 140 18.83 4.81 12.90
CA PHE A 140 17.54 5.06 13.54
C PHE A 140 17.73 5.28 15.03
N GLN A 141 16.96 6.21 15.59
CA GLN A 141 16.85 6.41 17.02
C GLN A 141 15.42 6.08 17.43
N ALA A 142 15.26 5.15 18.37
CA ALA A 142 13.95 4.75 18.85
C ALA A 142 13.19 5.93 19.47
N GLY A 143 11.89 6.02 19.18
CA GLY A 143 11.00 7.02 19.72
C GLY A 143 9.58 6.49 19.73
N THR A 144 8.79 6.91 20.71
CA THR A 144 7.38 6.50 20.86
C THR A 144 6.49 7.70 20.61
N CYS A 145 5.40 7.49 19.88
CA CYS A 145 4.54 8.57 19.41
C CYS A 145 3.86 9.35 20.54
N ASN A 146 3.58 8.71 21.67
CA ASN A 146 2.94 9.31 22.84
C ASN A 146 1.72 10.16 22.46
N SER A 147 0.88 9.63 21.56
CA SER A 147 -0.21 10.38 20.93
C SER A 147 -1.34 10.78 21.88
N GLY A 148 -1.30 10.26 23.11
CA GLY A 148 -2.38 10.34 24.10
C GLY A 148 -3.51 9.34 23.83
N ALA A 149 -3.43 8.55 22.76
CA ALA A 149 -4.43 7.51 22.48
C ALA A 149 -4.45 6.48 23.62
N PRO A 150 -5.62 5.89 23.93
CA PRO A 150 -5.74 4.88 25.00
C PRO A 150 -4.85 3.65 24.76
N ALA A 151 -4.57 3.35 23.49
CA ALA A 151 -3.63 2.34 23.06
C ALA A 151 -3.00 2.76 21.72
N GLU A 152 -1.71 2.51 21.57
CA GLU A 152 -0.94 2.80 20.35
C GLU A 152 -1.11 1.67 19.31
N ALA A 153 -1.13 2.02 18.03
CA ALA A 153 -1.29 1.10 16.91
C ALA A 153 -0.45 1.55 15.71
N GLY A 154 0.85 1.28 15.75
CA GLY A 154 1.81 1.60 14.70
C GLY A 154 1.69 3.06 14.24
N VAL A 155 1.47 3.28 12.95
CA VAL A 155 1.25 4.61 12.36
C VAL A 155 -0.20 5.08 12.42
N LEU A 156 -1.15 4.22 12.79
CA LEU A 156 -2.57 4.58 12.94
C LEU A 156 -2.83 5.48 14.15
N THR A 157 -1.86 5.59 15.06
CA THR A 157 -1.87 6.53 16.20
C THR A 157 -0.76 7.58 16.12
N ASN A 158 -0.06 7.69 14.98
CA ASN A 158 1.05 8.62 14.83
C ASN A 158 0.58 10.09 14.77
N PRO A 159 1.01 10.98 15.70
CA PRO A 159 0.55 12.37 15.74
C PRO A 159 0.83 13.16 14.46
N GLY A 160 1.99 12.92 13.83
CA GLY A 160 2.36 13.57 12.58
C GLY A 160 1.41 13.22 11.44
N VAL A 161 1.04 11.94 11.33
CA VAL A 161 0.01 11.46 10.39
C VAL A 161 -1.34 12.10 10.71
N MET A 162 -1.77 12.02 11.98
CA MET A 162 -3.08 12.49 12.41
C MET A 162 -3.26 13.99 12.17
N ARG A 163 -2.20 14.78 12.38
CA ARG A 163 -2.16 16.22 12.09
C ARG A 163 -2.17 16.51 10.60
N GLN A 164 -1.26 15.90 9.83
CA GLN A 164 -1.12 16.15 8.39
C GLN A 164 -2.42 15.89 7.61
N PHE A 165 -3.17 14.86 8.02
CA PHE A 165 -4.42 14.47 7.40
C PHE A 165 -5.66 14.88 8.20
N TYR A 166 -5.55 15.89 9.07
CA TYR A 166 -6.72 16.48 9.72
C TYR A 166 -7.73 17.04 8.70
N GLY A 167 -9.01 16.86 8.98
CA GLY A 167 -10.11 17.37 8.17
C GLY A 167 -11.47 17.00 8.75
N PRO A 168 -12.56 17.59 8.21
CA PRO A 168 -13.91 17.30 8.65
C PRO A 168 -14.20 15.79 8.61
N MET A 169 -14.86 15.32 9.67
CA MET A 169 -15.29 13.93 9.82
C MET A 169 -14.18 12.87 9.65
N ALA A 170 -12.90 13.25 9.81
CA ALA A 170 -11.72 12.38 9.67
C ALA A 170 -11.55 11.67 8.30
N PHE A 171 -12.31 12.04 7.26
CA PHE A 171 -12.26 11.34 5.96
C PHE A 171 -10.90 11.42 5.26
N ARG A 172 -10.13 12.49 5.50
CA ARG A 172 -8.76 12.60 4.97
C ARG A 172 -7.81 11.56 5.58
N ARG A 173 -7.98 11.21 6.86
CA ARG A 173 -7.23 10.13 7.53
C ARG A 173 -7.63 8.77 6.96
N VAL A 174 -8.93 8.53 6.81
CA VAL A 174 -9.45 7.30 6.19
C VAL A 174 -8.93 7.13 4.76
N ARG A 175 -8.97 8.20 3.96
CA ARG A 175 -8.39 8.18 2.61
C ARG A 175 -6.91 7.86 2.62
N TRP A 176 -6.15 8.43 3.55
CA TRP A 176 -4.75 8.09 3.71
C TRP A 176 -4.56 6.61 4.05
N VAL A 177 -5.29 6.06 5.02
CA VAL A 177 -5.21 4.62 5.35
C VAL A 177 -5.51 3.75 4.13
N GLN A 178 -6.58 4.06 3.39
CA GLN A 178 -6.98 3.32 2.19
C GLN A 178 -5.93 3.40 1.07
N GLU A 179 -5.47 4.62 0.72
CA GLU A 179 -4.48 4.81 -0.34
C GLU A 179 -3.14 4.19 0.05
N ILE A 180 -2.71 4.33 1.31
CA ILE A 180 -1.40 3.84 1.73
C ILE A 180 -1.38 2.33 1.89
N PHE A 181 -2.41 1.74 2.50
CA PHE A 181 -2.35 0.34 2.88
C PHE A 181 -3.15 -0.57 1.96
N ALA A 182 -4.16 -0.10 1.24
CA ALA A 182 -4.91 -0.91 0.28
C ALA A 182 -4.62 -0.58 -1.18
N CYS A 183 -3.86 0.48 -1.47
CA CYS A 183 -3.49 0.91 -2.83
C CYS A 183 -4.70 1.09 -3.75
N LYS A 184 -5.84 1.54 -3.20
CA LYS A 184 -7.08 1.71 -3.94
C LYS A 184 -7.64 3.12 -3.75
N ALA A 185 -8.15 3.70 -4.82
CA ALA A 185 -9.06 4.84 -4.73
C ALA A 185 -10.43 4.39 -4.21
N PHE A 186 -11.27 5.33 -3.77
CA PHE A 186 -12.67 5.02 -3.45
C PHE A 186 -13.49 4.81 -4.74
N PRO A 187 -14.48 3.91 -4.76
CA PRO A 187 -15.01 3.12 -3.64
C PRO A 187 -14.03 2.04 -3.15
N ALA A 188 -13.93 1.87 -1.82
CA ALA A 188 -12.98 0.93 -1.22
C ALA A 188 -13.35 -0.54 -1.48
N GLU A 189 -14.65 -0.82 -1.54
CA GLU A 189 -15.22 -2.14 -1.74
C GLU A 189 -16.43 -2.04 -2.65
N THR A 190 -16.59 -3.03 -3.53
CA THR A 190 -17.77 -3.18 -4.37
C THR A 190 -18.52 -4.47 -4.04
N GLY A 191 -19.85 -4.42 -4.10
CA GLY A 191 -20.77 -5.50 -3.84
C GLY A 191 -21.73 -5.72 -5.01
N LYS A 192 -22.87 -6.34 -4.72
CA LYS A 192 -23.91 -6.59 -5.73
C LYS A 192 -24.58 -5.27 -6.12
N ALA A 193 -24.75 -5.05 -7.42
CA ALA A 193 -25.45 -3.89 -7.94
C ALA A 193 -26.94 -3.88 -7.53
N GLU A 194 -27.40 -2.76 -6.99
CA GLU A 194 -28.79 -2.49 -6.60
C GLU A 194 -29.26 -1.14 -7.16
N ASN A 195 -30.46 -1.08 -7.71
CA ASN A 195 -31.04 0.19 -8.17
C ASN A 195 -31.48 1.04 -6.97
N ARG A 196 -31.01 2.29 -6.89
CA ARG A 196 -31.36 3.25 -5.84
C ARG A 196 -31.58 4.62 -6.45
N GLY A 197 -32.83 5.10 -6.42
CA GLY A 197 -33.20 6.37 -7.04
C GLY A 197 -32.79 6.43 -8.51
N ASN A 198 -31.96 7.41 -8.87
CA ASN A 198 -31.50 7.66 -10.23
C ASN A 198 -30.18 6.95 -10.60
N GLY A 199 -29.64 6.08 -9.74
CA GLY A 199 -28.37 5.41 -9.98
C GLY A 199 -28.31 3.98 -9.45
N THR A 200 -27.10 3.43 -9.48
CA THR A 200 -26.83 2.08 -8.99
C THR A 200 -25.91 2.16 -7.77
N TYR A 201 -26.34 1.51 -6.71
CA TYR A 201 -25.54 1.26 -5.52
C TYR A 201 -24.75 -0.03 -5.72
N TYR A 202 -23.45 0.02 -5.44
CA TYR A 202 -22.53 -1.09 -5.62
C TYR A 202 -21.58 -1.23 -4.44
N ALA A 203 -21.88 -0.68 -3.26
CA ALA A 203 -21.05 -0.99 -2.08
C ALA A 203 -21.38 -2.39 -1.52
N ALA A 204 -20.44 -2.97 -0.78
CA ALA A 204 -20.63 -4.28 -0.14
C ALA A 204 -21.56 -4.24 1.10
N TRP A 205 -21.78 -3.05 1.64
CA TRP A 205 -22.53 -2.83 2.88
C TRP A 205 -24.04 -2.77 2.63
N PRO A 206 -24.89 -3.00 3.65
CA PRO A 206 -26.31 -2.69 3.57
C PRO A 206 -26.53 -1.19 3.34
N TRP A 207 -27.54 -0.83 2.55
CA TRP A 207 -27.85 0.57 2.22
C TRP A 207 -27.96 1.46 3.47
N GLU A 208 -28.69 1.02 4.50
CA GLU A 208 -28.98 1.78 5.71
C GLU A 208 -27.89 1.72 6.78
N SER A 209 -26.71 1.14 6.48
CA SER A 209 -25.61 1.00 7.44
C SER A 209 -24.80 2.28 7.68
N ILE A 210 -25.11 3.38 6.99
CA ILE A 210 -24.51 4.69 7.22
C ILE A 210 -25.58 5.75 7.46
N SER A 211 -25.19 6.84 8.09
CA SER A 211 -26.15 7.86 8.49
C SER A 211 -26.77 8.61 7.30
N ALA A 212 -28.04 8.99 7.47
CA ALA A 212 -28.75 9.93 6.62
C ALA A 212 -28.86 11.33 7.25
N ASP A 213 -28.39 11.52 8.49
CA ASP A 213 -28.49 12.76 9.25
C ASP A 213 -27.28 12.93 10.21
N PRO A 214 -26.74 14.15 10.40
CA PRO A 214 -27.12 15.41 9.75
C PRO A 214 -26.56 15.56 8.33
N VAL A 215 -25.68 14.65 7.90
CA VAL A 215 -25.20 14.55 6.52
C VAL A 215 -25.89 13.38 5.85
N ASN A 216 -26.66 13.66 4.79
CA ASN A 216 -27.39 12.62 4.07
C ASN A 216 -26.46 11.87 3.10
N PHE A 217 -25.70 10.89 3.60
CA PHE A 217 -24.88 10.02 2.75
C PHE A 217 -25.70 9.04 1.90
N LEU A 218 -27.00 8.89 2.22
CA LEU A 218 -27.96 8.09 1.48
C LEU A 218 -28.71 8.90 0.42
N ASP A 219 -28.25 10.12 0.11
CA ASP A 219 -28.85 10.89 -0.99
C ASP A 219 -28.64 10.19 -2.34
N THR A 220 -29.72 10.08 -3.10
CA THR A 220 -29.77 9.49 -4.44
C THR A 220 -30.12 10.52 -5.52
N GLN A 221 -30.23 11.81 -5.17
CA GLN A 221 -30.58 12.86 -6.12
C GLN A 221 -29.41 13.24 -7.05
N ALA A 222 -28.17 13.03 -6.62
CA ALA A 222 -26.96 13.28 -7.39
C ALA A 222 -26.10 12.00 -7.50
N ALA A 223 -24.78 12.11 -7.33
CA ALA A 223 -23.94 10.94 -7.13
C ALA A 223 -24.41 10.18 -5.88
N ILE A 224 -24.49 8.85 -5.97
CA ILE A 224 -24.81 8.01 -4.80
C ILE A 224 -23.61 8.05 -3.86
N CYS A 225 -23.62 9.00 -2.92
CA CYS A 225 -22.55 9.25 -1.94
C CYS A 225 -22.16 7.97 -1.20
N ALA A 226 -23.16 7.15 -0.87
CA ALA A 226 -22.98 5.86 -0.23
C ALA A 226 -21.95 4.96 -0.95
N ASN A 227 -21.83 5.00 -2.27
CA ASN A 227 -20.83 4.17 -2.97
C ASN A 227 -19.40 4.44 -2.48
N CYS A 228 -19.06 5.68 -2.14
CA CYS A 228 -17.75 6.03 -1.58
C CYS A 228 -17.73 6.04 -0.04
N HIS A 229 -18.87 6.34 0.58
CA HIS A 229 -18.95 6.61 2.01
C HIS A 229 -19.21 5.41 2.90
N GLN A 230 -19.66 4.27 2.37
CA GLN A 230 -20.01 3.10 3.18
C GLN A 230 -18.83 2.61 4.03
N THR A 231 -17.77 2.07 3.42
CA THR A 231 -16.56 1.68 4.16
C THR A 231 -15.91 2.87 4.88
N SER A 232 -15.92 4.06 4.26
CA SER A 232 -15.31 5.26 4.86
C SER A 232 -15.95 5.66 6.20
N ASN A 233 -17.27 5.61 6.29
CA ASN A 233 -18.01 5.94 7.51
C ASN A 233 -17.82 4.85 8.57
N HIS A 234 -17.59 3.59 8.17
CA HIS A 234 -17.29 2.51 9.11
C HIS A 234 -15.88 2.64 9.72
N LEU A 235 -14.97 3.33 9.02
CA LEU A 235 -13.59 3.52 9.46
C LEU A 235 -13.37 4.87 10.18
N ALA A 236 -14.01 5.94 9.71
CA ALA A 236 -13.76 7.31 10.15
C ALA A 236 -13.91 7.56 11.66
N PRO A 237 -14.91 6.99 12.37
CA PRO A 237 -15.08 7.23 13.80
C PRO A 237 -13.86 6.81 14.63
N LEU A 238 -13.09 5.81 14.19
CA LEU A 238 -11.87 5.36 14.87
C LEU A 238 -10.78 6.45 14.93
N PHE A 239 -10.81 7.40 14.00
CA PHE A 239 -9.85 8.49 13.90
C PHE A 239 -10.42 9.84 14.34
N ALA A 240 -11.68 9.90 14.79
CA ALA A 240 -12.39 11.15 15.04
C ALA A 240 -11.84 11.93 16.24
N ASN A 241 -11.22 11.24 17.20
CA ASN A 241 -10.76 11.81 18.46
C ASN A 241 -9.39 12.50 18.37
N PHE A 242 -8.67 12.39 17.25
CA PHE A 242 -7.44 13.16 17.08
C PHE A 242 -7.73 14.59 16.63
N GLY A 243 -7.19 15.57 17.38
CA GLY A 243 -7.32 16.99 17.10
C GLY A 243 -6.51 17.44 15.87
N GLU A 244 -6.55 18.75 15.64
CA GLU A 244 -5.76 19.40 14.59
C GLU A 244 -4.24 19.33 14.87
N ASP A 245 -3.84 19.25 16.13
CA ASP A 245 -2.45 19.03 16.55
C ASP A 245 -1.98 17.58 16.38
N GLY A 246 -2.90 16.67 16.06
CA GLY A 246 -2.65 15.23 15.92
C GLY A 246 -2.74 14.45 17.23
N MET A 247 -3.09 15.10 18.34
CA MET A 247 -3.17 14.47 19.66
C MET A 247 -4.59 13.96 19.95
N TRP A 248 -4.67 12.84 20.66
CA TRP A 248 -5.92 12.22 21.04
C TRP A 248 -6.68 13.06 22.09
N GLN A 249 -8.00 13.09 21.96
CA GLN A 249 -8.95 13.71 22.89
C GLN A 249 -9.98 12.68 23.37
N ASN A 250 -10.59 12.91 24.52
CA ASN A 250 -11.61 11.98 25.06
C ASN A 250 -12.96 12.05 24.31
N MET A 251 -13.13 13.05 23.44
CA MET A 251 -14.31 13.24 22.60
C MET A 251 -13.88 13.45 21.14
N PRO A 252 -14.77 13.25 20.15
CA PRO A 252 -14.49 13.60 18.77
C PRO A 252 -13.96 15.03 18.64
N ALA A 253 -12.79 15.18 18.03
CA ALA A 253 -12.10 16.45 17.86
C ALA A 253 -12.24 17.01 16.43
N VAL A 254 -12.75 16.21 15.49
CA VAL A 254 -13.13 16.63 14.14
C VAL A 254 -14.52 17.26 14.11
N LYS A 255 -14.80 18.07 13.09
CA LYS A 255 -16.10 18.72 12.88
C LYS A 255 -16.90 18.05 11.76
N THR A 256 -18.23 18.15 11.84
CA THR A 256 -19.15 17.80 10.76
C THR A 256 -19.63 19.08 10.09
N ASN A 257 -19.63 19.11 8.76
CA ASN A 257 -20.26 20.21 8.03
C ASN A 257 -21.74 19.90 7.83
N VAL A 258 -22.61 20.70 8.44
CA VAL A 258 -24.07 20.61 8.33
C VAL A 258 -24.55 21.90 7.68
N ASN A 259 -24.98 21.81 6.41
CA ASN A 259 -25.52 22.96 5.66
C ASN A 259 -24.59 24.19 5.62
N GLY A 260 -23.27 23.97 5.58
CA GLY A 260 -22.27 25.05 5.55
C GLY A 260 -21.72 25.44 6.92
N GLU A 261 -22.28 24.92 8.01
CA GLU A 261 -21.83 25.20 9.38
C GLU A 261 -21.04 24.02 9.96
N LEU A 262 -19.95 24.32 10.66
CA LEU A 262 -19.14 23.30 11.35
C LEU A 262 -19.68 23.07 12.76
N VAL A 263 -20.18 21.87 13.00
CA VAL A 263 -20.65 21.41 14.32
C VAL A 263 -19.73 20.36 14.90
N ASP A 264 -19.81 20.14 16.22
CA ASP A 264 -19.13 19.04 16.88
C ASP A 264 -19.63 17.71 16.31
N SER A 265 -18.70 16.84 15.92
CA SER A 265 -19.07 15.55 15.37
C SER A 265 -19.58 14.61 16.47
N GLN A 266 -20.61 13.85 16.18
CA GLN A 266 -21.09 12.76 17.02
C GLN A 266 -20.97 11.46 16.25
N ARG A 267 -20.80 10.34 16.94
CA ARG A 267 -20.67 9.03 16.30
C ARG A 267 -21.82 8.75 15.32
N THR A 268 -23.04 9.14 15.67
CA THR A 268 -24.26 9.04 14.83
C THR A 268 -24.19 9.81 13.52
N HIS A 269 -23.29 10.79 13.37
CA HIS A 269 -23.11 11.51 12.11
C HIS A 269 -22.51 10.63 11.01
N TRP A 270 -21.82 9.53 11.36
CA TRP A 270 -21.25 8.59 10.39
C TRP A 270 -22.12 7.34 10.19
N LEU A 271 -22.49 6.67 11.29
CA LEU A 271 -23.25 5.41 11.27
C LEU A 271 -24.38 5.44 12.30
N PRO A 272 -25.49 4.73 12.06
CA PRO A 272 -26.49 4.45 13.07
C PRO A 272 -25.92 3.77 14.32
N ASP A 273 -26.67 3.82 15.43
CA ASP A 273 -26.28 3.14 16.69
C ASP A 273 -26.25 1.62 16.59
N SER A 274 -26.96 1.04 15.61
CA SER A 274 -26.95 -0.40 15.32
C SER A 274 -25.68 -0.86 14.61
N GLU A 275 -24.85 0.06 14.13
CA GLU A 275 -23.68 -0.22 13.30
C GLU A 275 -22.38 -0.05 14.07
N GLN A 276 -21.39 -0.84 13.68
CA GLN A 276 -20.07 -0.89 14.33
C GLN A 276 -18.99 -0.34 13.40
N THR A 277 -17.86 0.07 13.98
CA THR A 277 -16.69 0.42 13.17
C THR A 277 -16.02 -0.81 12.58
N ALA A 278 -15.39 -0.66 11.43
CA ALA A 278 -14.78 -1.74 10.69
C ALA A 278 -13.68 -1.25 9.76
N TRP A 279 -12.73 -2.13 9.46
CA TRP A 279 -11.81 -1.93 8.34
C TRP A 279 -12.57 -1.99 7.02
N ARG A 280 -13.39 -3.04 6.87
CA ARG A 280 -14.06 -3.49 5.64
C ARG A 280 -15.31 -4.31 5.95
N PHE A 281 -16.12 -4.61 4.95
CA PHE A 281 -17.31 -5.42 5.14
C PHE A 281 -16.94 -6.80 5.70
N GLY A 282 -17.60 -7.20 6.80
CA GLY A 282 -17.30 -8.45 7.51
C GLY A 282 -15.99 -8.45 8.30
N LYS A 283 -15.32 -7.30 8.45
CA LYS A 283 -14.04 -7.14 9.14
C LYS A 283 -14.14 -6.05 10.24
N PRO A 284 -14.88 -6.32 11.35
CA PRO A 284 -15.10 -5.35 12.40
C PRO A 284 -13.82 -4.97 13.15
N ALA A 285 -13.76 -3.73 13.62
CA ALA A 285 -12.64 -3.20 14.40
C ALA A 285 -13.17 -2.17 15.40
N ALA A 286 -13.11 -2.48 16.70
CA ALA A 286 -13.69 -1.64 17.74
C ALA A 286 -12.82 -0.42 18.12
N ASP A 287 -11.52 -0.52 17.88
CA ASP A 287 -10.51 0.51 18.20
C ASP A 287 -9.35 0.45 17.20
N LEU A 288 -8.37 1.36 17.35
CA LEU A 288 -7.21 1.44 16.46
C LEU A 288 -6.28 0.21 16.54
N PRO A 289 -6.01 -0.38 17.72
CA PRO A 289 -5.30 -1.66 17.79
C PRO A 289 -6.01 -2.80 17.06
N ALA A 290 -7.33 -2.95 17.23
CA ALA A 290 -8.11 -3.95 16.52
C ALA A 290 -8.12 -3.70 15.01
N LEU A 291 -8.20 -2.44 14.59
CA LEU A 291 -8.05 -2.05 13.19
C LEU A 291 -6.69 -2.46 12.63
N GLY A 292 -5.60 -2.12 13.34
CA GLY A 292 -4.25 -2.48 12.95
C GLY A 292 -4.06 -3.99 12.81
N ALA A 293 -4.60 -4.77 13.76
CA ALA A 293 -4.56 -6.24 13.73
C ALA A 293 -5.32 -6.83 12.53
N VAL A 294 -6.53 -6.33 12.24
CA VAL A 294 -7.33 -6.79 11.11
C VAL A 294 -6.66 -6.43 9.77
N MET A 295 -6.10 -5.23 9.66
CA MET A 295 -5.39 -4.78 8.47
C MET A 295 -4.09 -5.58 8.25
N ALA A 296 -3.36 -5.92 9.31
CA ALA A 296 -2.12 -6.69 9.25
C ALA A 296 -2.29 -8.13 8.71
N GLU A 297 -3.53 -8.63 8.67
CA GLU A 297 -3.88 -9.94 8.09
C GLU A 297 -4.66 -9.82 6.77
N ASP A 298 -4.88 -8.60 6.27
CA ASP A 298 -5.64 -8.40 5.03
C ASP A 298 -4.76 -8.64 3.79
N ALA A 299 -5.19 -9.57 2.93
CA ALA A 299 -4.50 -9.91 1.70
C ALA A 299 -4.36 -8.72 0.73
N GLU A 300 -5.29 -7.76 0.73
CA GLU A 300 -5.15 -6.54 -0.06
C GLU A 300 -4.09 -5.61 0.51
N VAL A 301 -3.90 -5.61 1.83
CA VAL A 301 -2.79 -4.88 2.45
C VAL A 301 -1.46 -5.49 2.05
N HIS A 302 -1.34 -6.82 2.11
CA HIS A 302 -0.14 -7.52 1.63
C HIS A 302 0.14 -7.24 0.16
N ARG A 303 -0.89 -7.35 -0.70
CA ARG A 303 -0.77 -7.03 -2.12
C ARG A 303 -0.30 -5.60 -2.33
N CYS A 304 -0.86 -4.62 -1.62
CA CYS A 304 -0.46 -3.23 -1.75
C CYS A 304 1.02 -3.00 -1.41
N MET A 305 1.50 -3.56 -0.29
CA MET A 305 2.91 -3.43 0.12
C MET A 305 3.86 -4.02 -0.92
N VAL A 306 3.54 -5.22 -1.42
CA VAL A 306 4.35 -5.91 -2.43
C VAL A 306 4.31 -5.16 -3.76
N SER A 307 3.15 -4.69 -4.21
CA SER A 307 3.04 -3.91 -5.44
C SER A 307 3.87 -2.61 -5.36
N ARG A 308 3.91 -1.94 -4.19
CA ARG A 308 4.74 -0.74 -4.00
C ARG A 308 6.23 -1.06 -4.07
N ALA A 309 6.65 -2.14 -3.42
CA ALA A 309 8.02 -2.64 -3.52
C ALA A 309 8.40 -3.00 -4.97
N TRP A 310 7.47 -3.60 -5.72
CA TRP A 310 7.67 -3.89 -7.14
C TRP A 310 7.84 -2.62 -7.97
N ASN A 311 6.98 -1.62 -7.79
CA ASN A 311 7.09 -0.35 -8.52
C ASN A 311 8.40 0.38 -8.18
N PHE A 312 8.81 0.37 -6.92
CA PHE A 312 10.12 0.88 -6.52
C PHE A 312 11.26 0.15 -7.26
N THR A 313 11.25 -1.18 -7.25
CA THR A 313 12.23 -2.01 -7.94
C THR A 313 12.23 -1.75 -9.45
N MET A 314 11.05 -1.61 -10.08
CA MET A 314 10.91 -1.44 -11.53
C MET A 314 10.88 0.02 -12.02
N SER A 315 11.22 1.00 -11.17
CA SER A 315 11.21 2.44 -11.52
C SER A 315 9.84 2.98 -11.93
N LYS A 316 8.76 2.38 -11.45
CA LYS A 316 7.39 2.86 -11.69
C LYS A 316 6.96 3.83 -10.59
N GLU A 317 6.02 4.72 -10.91
CA GLU A 317 5.42 5.61 -9.93
C GLU A 317 4.55 4.86 -8.90
N ASP A 318 4.12 5.55 -7.85
CA ASP A 318 3.21 4.97 -6.86
C ASP A 318 1.87 4.57 -7.49
N ILE A 319 1.35 3.41 -7.10
CA ILE A 319 0.15 2.77 -7.67
C ILE A 319 -1.06 3.69 -7.63
N VAL A 320 -1.19 4.49 -6.57
CA VAL A 320 -2.34 5.37 -6.38
C VAL A 320 -2.27 6.60 -7.27
N SER A 321 -1.07 7.06 -7.63
CA SER A 321 -0.88 8.30 -8.40
C SER A 321 -1.04 8.09 -9.90
N ASP A 322 -0.56 6.97 -10.43
CA ASP A 322 -0.51 6.72 -11.89
C ASP A 322 -1.40 5.54 -12.33
N ALA A 323 -2.22 5.00 -11.42
CA ALA A 323 -2.97 3.76 -11.66
C ALA A 323 -2.08 2.65 -12.26
N ALA A 324 -0.81 2.61 -11.83
CA ALA A 324 0.24 1.72 -12.31
C ALA A 324 -0.04 0.28 -11.85
N ASN A 325 -1.12 -0.28 -12.37
CA ASN A 325 -1.63 -1.58 -12.05
C ASN A 325 -0.63 -2.63 -12.54
N ILE A 326 -0.28 -3.53 -11.64
CA ILE A 326 0.55 -4.68 -11.93
C ILE A 326 -0.39 -5.88 -12.02
N ASP A 327 -0.19 -6.70 -13.04
CA ASP A 327 -0.86 -7.99 -13.11
C ASP A 327 -0.53 -8.80 -11.85
N GLY A 328 -1.58 -9.30 -11.19
CA GLY A 328 -1.42 -10.08 -9.96
C GLY A 328 -0.57 -11.33 -10.16
N ALA A 329 -0.53 -11.89 -11.37
CA ALA A 329 0.29 -13.07 -11.69
C ALA A 329 1.79 -12.79 -11.57
N VAL A 330 2.25 -11.62 -12.03
CA VAL A 330 3.67 -11.22 -12.00
C VAL A 330 4.20 -11.14 -10.58
N ILE A 331 3.41 -10.56 -9.67
CA ILE A 331 3.84 -10.33 -8.28
C ILE A 331 3.41 -11.43 -7.31
N LYS A 332 2.67 -12.45 -7.77
CA LYS A 332 2.13 -13.50 -6.90
C LYS A 332 3.21 -14.17 -6.02
N PRO A 333 4.38 -14.57 -6.54
CA PRO A 333 5.41 -15.21 -5.70
C PRO A 333 5.87 -14.32 -4.55
N PHE A 334 5.94 -13.01 -4.77
CA PHE A 334 6.33 -12.04 -3.76
C PHE A 334 5.21 -11.76 -2.76
N ILE A 335 3.94 -11.79 -3.19
CA ILE A 335 2.77 -11.74 -2.30
C ILE A 335 2.75 -12.94 -1.38
N ASP A 336 2.97 -14.15 -1.91
CA ASP A 336 3.00 -15.38 -1.12
C ASP A 336 4.15 -15.34 -0.11
N MET A 337 5.33 -14.88 -0.52
CA MET A 337 6.49 -14.67 0.36
C MET A 337 6.17 -13.71 1.50
N PHE A 338 5.69 -12.49 1.19
CA PHE A 338 5.29 -11.51 2.20
C PHE A 338 4.17 -12.04 3.11
N SER A 339 3.22 -12.78 2.54
CA SER A 339 2.13 -13.40 3.27
C SER A 339 2.58 -14.55 4.17
N ALA A 340 3.81 -15.05 4.05
CA ALA A 340 4.38 -16.04 4.94
C ALA A 340 5.24 -15.41 6.05
N ASN A 341 6.11 -14.46 5.71
CA ASN A 341 7.15 -13.94 6.62
C ASN A 341 6.91 -12.49 7.10
N ARG A 342 6.02 -11.73 6.44
CA ARG A 342 5.79 -10.28 6.63
C ARG A 342 7.04 -9.43 6.44
N ASN A 343 8.08 -9.93 5.79
CA ASN A 343 9.37 -9.27 5.65
C ASN A 343 9.51 -8.61 4.28
N LEU A 344 9.42 -7.28 4.25
CA LEU A 344 9.49 -6.53 2.99
C LEU A 344 10.92 -6.37 2.46
N LYS A 345 11.96 -6.49 3.30
CA LYS A 345 13.37 -6.48 2.86
C LYS A 345 13.70 -7.75 2.10
N GLU A 346 13.24 -8.90 2.58
CA GLU A 346 13.37 -10.17 1.86
C GLU A 346 12.64 -10.16 0.52
N VAL A 347 11.44 -9.56 0.47
CA VAL A 347 10.70 -9.38 -0.78
C VAL A 347 11.47 -8.50 -1.76
N LEU A 348 12.00 -7.35 -1.32
CA LEU A 348 12.83 -6.46 -2.15
C LEU A 348 14.06 -7.20 -2.68
N ARG A 349 14.74 -7.95 -1.81
CA ARG A 349 15.89 -8.80 -2.17
C ARG A 349 15.51 -9.80 -3.26
N ALA A 350 14.38 -10.48 -3.12
CA ALA A 350 13.90 -11.45 -4.10
C ALA A 350 13.53 -10.79 -5.44
N MET A 351 12.89 -9.62 -5.43
CA MET A 351 12.55 -8.88 -6.65
C MET A 351 13.80 -8.41 -7.41
N LEU A 352 14.83 -7.93 -6.71
CA LEU A 352 16.08 -7.51 -7.35
C LEU A 352 16.85 -8.69 -7.94
N LYS A 353 16.65 -9.90 -7.43
CA LYS A 353 17.28 -11.12 -7.95
C LYS A 353 16.43 -11.87 -8.98
N SER A 354 15.22 -11.38 -9.29
CA SER A 354 14.32 -12.06 -10.21
C SER A 354 14.73 -11.87 -11.67
N GLU A 355 14.31 -12.80 -12.52
CA GLU A 355 14.58 -12.70 -13.96
C GLU A 355 14.04 -11.41 -14.58
N ASP A 356 12.86 -10.96 -14.14
CA ASP A 356 12.25 -9.72 -14.63
C ASP A 356 13.11 -8.47 -14.40
N PHE A 357 13.92 -8.45 -13.34
CA PHE A 357 14.77 -7.31 -13.00
C PHE A 357 16.11 -7.35 -13.73
N VAL A 358 16.67 -8.55 -13.95
CA VAL A 358 17.99 -8.70 -14.59
C VAL A 358 17.94 -8.75 -16.12
N LYS A 359 16.73 -8.76 -16.70
CA LYS A 359 16.52 -8.76 -18.16
C LYS A 359 16.28 -7.34 -18.70
N TYR A 360 17.13 -6.92 -19.63
CA TYR A 360 17.12 -5.58 -20.25
C TYR A 360 16.80 -5.62 -21.73
#